data_AF-A0A450TRD3-F1
#
_entry.id   AF-A0A450TRD3-F1
#
_cell.length_a   1.000
_cell.length_b   1.000
_cell.length_c   1.000
_cell.angle_alpha   90.00
_cell.angle_beta   90.00
_cell.angle_gamma   90.00
#
_symmetry.space_group_name_H-M   'P 1'
#
loop_
_entity.id
_entity.type
_entity.pdbx_description
1 polymer ?
#
loop_
_entity_poly.entity_id
_entity_poly.type
_entity_poly.pdbx_seq_one_letter_code
_entity_poly.pdbx_strand_id
1 'polypeptide(L)'
;MNLTVDTNIFLAVALDEPEKDRIIDLGLGFNAISPEILPYEIGNALSAMVKRRQLSKHEATVAFDITQDIPVRLVGCDIGKALDIAMRFGLYAYDAYFLQCAQSMDSPLLTLDKRMQSVAKEMQITVLDPS
;
A
#
# COMPACT_ATOMS: atom_id res chain seq x y z
N MET A 1 -14.63 -5.20 8.81
CA MET A 1 -13.61 -4.31 9.44
C MET A 1 -12.79 -3.65 8.34
N ASN A 2 -12.10 -2.54 8.58
CA ASN A 2 -11.25 -1.93 7.55
C ASN A 2 -9.86 -2.59 7.53
N LEU A 3 -9.20 -2.58 6.36
CA LEU A 3 -7.81 -3.01 6.18
C LEU A 3 -7.09 -1.92 5.40
N THR A 4 -6.00 -1.37 5.95
CA THR A 4 -5.15 -0.44 5.21
C THR A 4 -4.26 -1.23 4.27
N VAL A 5 -4.36 -0.93 2.97
CA VAL A 5 -3.64 -1.65 1.92
C VAL A 5 -2.64 -0.72 1.26
N ASP A 6 -1.38 -1.14 1.22
CA ASP A 6 -0.27 -0.40 0.64
C ASP A 6 -0.21 -0.53 -0.91
N THR A 7 0.41 0.44 -1.58
CA THR A 7 0.61 0.48 -3.04
C THR A 7 1.19 -0.81 -3.59
N ASN A 8 2.21 -1.38 -2.94
CA ASN A 8 2.87 -2.61 -3.42
C ASN A 8 1.92 -3.82 -3.46
N ILE A 9 0.85 -3.83 -2.67
CA ILE A 9 -0.16 -4.88 -2.67
C ILE A 9 -1.03 -4.80 -3.93
N PHE A 10 -1.46 -3.60 -4.32
CA PHE A 10 -2.20 -3.39 -5.56
C PHE A 10 -1.37 -3.80 -6.77
N LEU A 11 -0.08 -3.43 -6.77
CA LEU A 11 0.85 -3.80 -7.84
C LEU A 11 1.08 -5.31 -7.90
N ALA A 12 1.27 -5.97 -6.76
CA ALA A 12 1.46 -7.41 -6.71
C ALA A 12 0.26 -8.17 -7.29
N VAL A 13 -0.96 -7.74 -6.97
CA VAL A 13 -2.18 -8.32 -7.56
C VAL A 13 -2.29 -8.03 -9.06
N ALA A 14 -2.01 -6.80 -9.48
CA ALA A 14 -2.17 -6.38 -10.87
C ALA A 14 -1.11 -6.97 -11.81
N LEU A 15 0.09 -7.26 -11.29
CA LEU A 15 1.21 -7.82 -12.04
C LEU A 15 1.32 -9.34 -11.92
N ASP A 16 0.36 -9.99 -11.25
CA ASP A 16 0.33 -11.45 -11.05
C ASP A 16 1.58 -11.97 -10.32
N GLU A 17 2.05 -11.21 -9.32
CA GLU A 17 3.20 -11.60 -8.50
C GLU A 17 2.86 -12.83 -7.62
N PRO A 18 3.87 -13.62 -7.18
CA PRO A 18 3.66 -14.86 -6.42
C PRO A 18 2.80 -14.71 -5.16
N GLU A 19 2.80 -13.54 -4.52
CA GLU A 19 2.06 -13.25 -3.30
C GLU A 19 0.57 -12.98 -3.53
N LYS A 20 0.11 -12.87 -4.78
CA LYS A 20 -1.26 -12.48 -5.15
C LYS A 20 -2.34 -13.30 -4.44
N ASP A 21 -2.26 -14.64 -4.50
CA ASP A 21 -3.28 -15.50 -3.90
C ASP A 21 -3.35 -15.28 -2.38
N ARG A 22 -2.18 -15.14 -1.75
CA ARG A 22 -2.07 -14.88 -0.31
C ARG A 22 -2.65 -13.51 0.06
N ILE A 23 -2.39 -12.48 -0.75
CA ILE A 23 -2.93 -11.13 -0.59
C ILE A 23 -4.47 -11.16 -0.65
N ILE A 24 -5.02 -11.87 -1.64
CA ILE A 24 -6.47 -11.99 -1.82
C ILE A 24 -7.09 -12.67 -0.59
N ASP A 25 -6.51 -13.79 -0.14
CA ASP A 25 -6.99 -14.52 1.04
C ASP A 25 -6.96 -13.66 2.31
N LEU A 26 -5.89 -12.87 2.51
CA LEU A 26 -5.76 -11.96 3.65
C LEU A 26 -6.76 -10.79 3.60
N GLY A 27 -7.16 -10.37 2.39
CA GLY A 27 -8.15 -9.32 2.19
C GLY A 27 -9.60 -9.77 2.41
N LEU A 28 -9.88 -11.09 2.42
CA LEU A 28 -11.24 -11.59 2.58
C LEU A 28 -11.86 -11.15 3.91
N GLY A 29 -13.08 -10.61 3.84
CA GLY A 29 -13.83 -10.12 5.01
C GLY A 29 -13.46 -8.70 5.47
N PHE A 30 -12.51 -8.03 4.79
CA PHE A 30 -12.15 -6.65 5.05
C PHE A 30 -12.69 -5.68 3.97
N ASN A 31 -12.90 -4.44 4.38
CA ASN A 31 -13.09 -3.31 3.47
C ASN A 31 -11.73 -2.65 3.27
N ALA A 32 -11.17 -2.74 2.06
CA ALA A 32 -9.89 -2.10 1.76
C ALA A 32 -10.00 -0.57 1.83
N ILE A 33 -9.05 0.03 2.53
CA ILE A 33 -8.87 1.48 2.62
C ILE A 33 -7.40 1.83 2.34
N SER A 34 -7.16 3.05 1.88
CA SER A 34 -5.81 3.53 1.61
C SER A 34 -5.76 5.06 1.65
N PRO A 35 -4.63 5.71 1.99
CA PRO A 35 -4.53 7.16 1.87
C PRO A 35 -4.79 7.62 0.42
N GLU A 36 -5.31 8.84 0.26
CA GLU A 36 -5.61 9.48 -1.04
C GLU A 36 -4.41 9.57 -1.99
N ILE A 37 -3.19 9.37 -1.49
CA ILE A 37 -1.97 9.37 -2.29
C ILE A 37 -1.82 8.12 -3.17
N LEU A 38 -2.55 7.03 -2.87
CA LEU A 38 -2.42 5.73 -3.53
C LEU A 38 -2.38 5.80 -5.08
N PRO A 39 -3.29 6.51 -5.78
CA PRO A 39 -3.25 6.55 -7.24
C PRO A 39 -1.97 7.18 -7.79
N TYR A 40 -1.40 8.16 -7.07
CA TYR A 40 -0.15 8.82 -7.45
C TYR A 40 1.05 7.89 -7.24
N GLU A 41 1.04 7.08 -6.19
CA GLU A 41 2.08 6.08 -5.95
C GLU A 41 2.03 4.92 -6.94
N ILE A 42 0.84 4.44 -7.29
CA ILE A 42 0.65 3.47 -8.38
C ILE A 42 1.26 4.01 -9.68
N GLY A 43 0.91 5.25 -10.06
CA GLY A 43 1.45 5.88 -11.27
C GLY A 43 2.97 6.04 -11.23
N ASN A 44 3.51 6.50 -10.08
CA ASN A 44 4.95 6.64 -9.90
C ASN A 44 5.67 5.28 -10.01
N ALA A 45 5.17 4.24 -9.34
CA ALA A 45 5.75 2.90 -9.35
C ALA A 45 5.77 2.30 -10.76
N LEU A 46 4.64 2.31 -11.46
CA LEU A 46 4.56 1.79 -12.83
C LEU A 46 5.50 2.55 -13.78
N SER A 47 5.54 3.88 -13.69
CA SER A 47 6.45 4.69 -14.51
C SER A 47 7.94 4.37 -14.22
N ALA A 48 8.28 4.11 -12.96
CA ALA A 48 9.62 3.72 -12.55
C ALA A 48 10.00 2.33 -13.07
N MET A 49 9.08 1.36 -13.03
CA MET A 49 9.29 0.00 -13.57
C MET A 49 9.54 0.04 -15.09
N VAL A 50 8.78 0.85 -15.83
CA VAL A 50 9.02 1.07 -17.27
C VAL A 50 10.38 1.72 -17.51
N LYS A 51 10.74 2.76 -16.74
CA LYS A 51 12.06 3.42 -16.85
C LYS A 51 13.21 2.45 -16.59
N ARG A 52 13.01 1.50 -15.69
CA ARG A 52 13.96 0.43 -15.35
C ARG A 52 13.92 -0.77 -16.31
N ARG A 53 13.07 -0.73 -17.36
CA ARG A 53 12.87 -1.80 -18.35
C ARG A 53 12.37 -3.12 -17.74
N GLN A 54 11.66 -3.04 -16.61
CA GLN A 54 11.00 -4.19 -15.98
C GLN A 54 9.63 -4.47 -16.59
N LEU A 55 8.96 -3.43 -17.08
CA LEU A 55 7.69 -3.51 -17.80
C LEU A 55 7.78 -2.73 -19.12
N SER A 56 7.06 -3.19 -20.13
CA SER A 56 6.72 -2.39 -21.30
C SER A 56 5.66 -1.34 -20.94
N LYS A 57 5.51 -0.32 -21.80
CA LYS A 57 4.44 0.69 -21.65
C LYS A 57 3.05 0.06 -21.66
N HIS A 58 2.86 -0.99 -22.47
CA HIS A 58 1.58 -1.68 -22.56
C HIS A 58 1.26 -2.44 -21.28
N GLU A 59 2.21 -3.24 -20.77
CA GLU A 59 2.05 -3.96 -19.50
C GLU A 59 1.77 -3.01 -18.34
N ALA A 60 2.47 -1.87 -18.26
CA ALA A 60 2.21 -0.86 -17.24
C ALA A 60 0.81 -0.24 -17.34
N THR A 61 0.29 -0.04 -18.56
CA THR A 61 -1.08 0.49 -18.75
C THR A 61 -2.12 -0.54 -18.34
N VAL A 62 -1.94 -1.81 -18.74
CA VAL A 62 -2.82 -2.91 -18.34
C VAL A 62 -2.82 -3.09 -16.82
N ALA A 63 -1.64 -3.07 -16.19
CA ALA A 63 -1.52 -3.15 -14.73
C ALA A 63 -2.23 -1.98 -14.04
N PHE A 64 -2.09 -0.75 -14.56
CA PHE A 64 -2.82 0.40 -14.05
C PHE A 64 -4.33 0.17 -14.11
N ASP A 65 -4.87 -0.24 -15.25
CA ASP A 65 -6.31 -0.50 -15.42
C ASP A 65 -6.81 -1.55 -14.42
N ILE A 66 -6.06 -2.64 -14.22
CA ILE A 66 -6.39 -3.67 -13.22
C ILE A 66 -6.43 -3.08 -11.81
N THR A 67 -5.48 -2.19 -11.43
CA THR A 67 -5.53 -1.56 -10.10
C THR A 67 -6.77 -0.68 -9.89
N GLN A 68 -7.38 -0.13 -10.96
CA GLN A 68 -8.60 0.68 -10.85
C GLN A 68 -9.84 -0.18 -10.60
N ASP A 69 -9.81 -1.45 -10.98
CA ASP A 69 -10.90 -2.40 -10.73
C ASP A 69 -10.90 -2.96 -9.30
N ILE A 70 -9.81 -2.77 -8.54
CA ILE A 70 -9.69 -3.22 -7.16
C ILE A 70 -10.48 -2.26 -6.25
N PRO A 71 -11.55 -2.72 -5.55
CA PRO A 71 -12.33 -1.85 -4.68
C PRO A 71 -11.51 -1.37 -3.50
N VAL A 72 -11.29 -0.05 -3.41
CA VAL A 72 -10.62 0.60 -2.27
C VAL A 72 -11.28 1.93 -1.97
N ARG A 73 -11.49 2.22 -0.68
CA ARG A 73 -11.93 3.54 -0.24
C ARG A 73 -10.73 4.40 0.11
N LEU A 74 -10.52 5.47 -0.65
CA LEU A 74 -9.51 6.46 -0.34
C LEU A 74 -9.93 7.27 0.90
N VAL A 75 -8.97 7.51 1.79
CA VAL A 75 -9.18 8.28 3.03
C VAL A 75 -8.15 9.40 3.15
N GLY A 76 -8.60 10.55 3.65
CA GLY A 76 -7.71 11.67 3.92
C GLY A 76 -6.68 11.33 4.98
N CYS A 77 -5.47 11.86 4.80
CA CYS A 77 -4.33 11.64 5.71
C CYS A 77 -4.00 12.95 6.45
N ASP A 78 -3.74 12.86 7.75
CA ASP A 78 -3.17 13.98 8.51
C ASP A 78 -1.66 14.06 8.22
N ILE A 79 -1.29 14.93 7.28
CA ILE A 79 0.09 15.08 6.81
C ILE A 79 1.04 15.48 7.95
N GLY A 80 0.58 16.29 8.91
CA GLY A 80 1.40 16.70 10.06
C GLY A 80 1.79 15.50 10.91
N LYS A 81 0.81 14.67 11.27
CA LYS A 81 1.06 13.43 12.02
C LYS A 81 1.89 12.41 11.24
N ALA A 82 1.65 12.29 9.94
CA ALA A 82 2.45 11.41 9.09
C ALA A 82 3.91 11.89 9.02
N LEU A 83 4.16 13.19 8.95
CA LEU A 83 5.51 13.75 8.98
C LEU A 83 6.19 13.46 10.32
N ASP A 84 5.48 13.57 11.44
CA ASP A 84 6.00 13.20 12.76
C ASP A 84 6.38 11.72 12.83
N ILE A 85 5.54 10.82 12.29
CA ILE A 85 5.85 9.40 12.16
C ILE A 85 7.12 9.21 11.31
N ALA A 86 7.20 9.87 10.15
CA ALA A 86 8.33 9.77 9.24
C ALA A 86 9.65 10.20 9.92
N MET A 87 9.65 11.33 10.62
CA MET A 87 10.82 11.83 11.34
C MET A 87 11.20 10.92 12.51
N ARG A 88 10.22 10.40 13.26
CA ARG A 88 10.45 9.51 14.41
C ARG A 88 11.11 8.19 14.02
N PHE A 89 10.69 7.60 12.90
CA PHE A 89 11.14 6.27 12.47
C PHE A 89 12.12 6.31 11.27
N GLY A 90 12.49 7.51 10.82
CA GLY A 90 13.38 7.74 9.68
C GLY A 90 12.82 7.23 8.35
N LEU A 91 11.49 7.26 8.17
CA LEU A 91 10.80 6.82 6.95
C LEU A 91 10.66 7.94 5.93
N TYR A 92 10.34 7.57 4.69
CA TYR A 92 9.78 8.53 3.76
C TYR A 92 8.33 8.87 4.15
N ALA A 93 7.88 10.08 3.82
CA ALA A 93 6.53 10.52 4.15
C ALA A 93 5.45 9.64 3.50
N TYR A 94 5.72 9.07 2.31
CA TYR A 94 4.81 8.15 1.62
C TYR A 94 4.46 6.93 2.49
N ASP A 95 5.46 6.19 2.96
CA ASP A 95 5.26 5.06 3.89
C ASP A 95 4.50 5.50 5.15
N ALA A 96 4.85 6.68 5.68
CA ALA A 96 4.20 7.22 6.87
C ALA A 96 2.72 7.58 6.65
N TYR A 97 2.29 7.89 5.43
CA TYR A 97 0.86 8.11 5.13
C TYR A 97 0.04 6.84 5.31
N PHE A 98 0.58 5.67 4.94
CA PHE A 98 -0.10 4.39 5.19
C PHE A 98 -0.14 4.03 6.67
N LEU A 99 0.96 4.25 7.40
CA LEU A 99 0.99 4.04 8.86
C LEU A 99 0.02 4.97 9.60
N GLN A 100 -0.03 6.25 9.20
CA GLN A 100 -0.97 7.22 9.76
C GLN A 100 -2.42 6.84 9.44
N CYS A 101 -2.69 6.40 8.21
CA CYS A 101 -4.00 5.88 7.79
C CYS A 101 -4.43 4.69 8.66
N ALA A 102 -3.58 3.65 8.78
CA ALA A 102 -3.86 2.49 9.61
C ALA A 102 -4.10 2.84 11.09
N GLN A 103 -3.26 3.73 11.65
CA GLN A 103 -3.43 4.20 13.03
C GLN A 103 -4.74 4.97 13.23
N SER A 104 -5.08 5.89 12.32
CA SER A 104 -6.27 6.75 12.47
C SER A 104 -7.59 6.00 12.27
N MET A 105 -7.55 4.91 11.50
CA MET A 105 -8.71 4.09 11.16
C MET A 105 -8.83 2.83 12.03
N ASP A 106 -7.92 2.64 12.99
CA ASP A 106 -7.80 1.45 13.84
C ASP A 106 -7.88 0.15 13.02
N SER A 107 -7.12 0.12 11.93
CA SER A 107 -7.13 -0.98 10.97
C SER A 107 -5.78 -1.67 10.90
N PRO A 108 -5.76 -3.00 10.62
CA PRO A 108 -4.52 -3.66 10.27
C PRO A 108 -3.89 -3.04 9.00
N LEU A 109 -2.60 -3.28 8.84
CA LEU A 109 -1.82 -2.92 7.65
C LEU A 109 -1.46 -4.18 6.86
N LEU A 110 -1.69 -4.15 5.55
CA LEU A 110 -1.21 -5.13 4.58
C LEU A 110 -0.19 -4.45 3.65
N THR A 111 1.05 -4.92 3.68
CA THR A 111 2.18 -4.38 2.91
C THR A 111 3.26 -5.43 2.72
N LEU A 112 3.98 -5.37 1.59
CA LEU A 112 5.20 -6.14 1.33
C LEU A 112 6.47 -5.44 1.85
N ASP A 113 6.38 -4.19 2.32
CA ASP A 113 7.53 -3.45 2.83
C ASP A 113 7.87 -3.88 4.27
N LYS A 114 8.93 -4.69 4.42
CA LYS A 114 9.41 -5.20 5.71
C LYS A 114 9.77 -4.11 6.72
N ARG A 115 10.26 -2.96 6.25
CA ARG A 115 10.59 -1.83 7.13
C ARG A 115 9.30 -1.20 7.66
N MET A 116 8.32 -0.99 6.80
CA MET A 116 7.01 -0.47 7.21
C MET A 116 6.27 -1.45 8.13
N GLN A 117 6.33 -2.76 7.87
CA GLN A 117 5.79 -3.78 8.79
C GLN A 117 6.44 -3.69 10.19
N SER A 118 7.75 -3.47 10.27
CA SER A 118 8.47 -3.37 11.53
C SER A 118 8.04 -2.13 12.32
N VAL A 119 7.91 -0.98 11.64
CA VAL A 119 7.43 0.26 12.26
C VAL A 119 5.97 0.15 12.68
N ALA A 120 5.11 -0.48 11.87
CA ALA A 120 3.72 -0.74 12.22
C ALA A 120 3.59 -1.51 13.54
N LYS A 121 4.40 -2.58 13.71
CA LYS A 121 4.44 -3.37 14.95
C LYS A 121 4.89 -2.53 16.15
N GLU A 122 5.89 -1.66 15.99
CA GLU A 122 6.34 -0.74 17.04
C GLU A 122 5.26 0.29 17.42
N MET A 123 4.45 0.71 16.43
CA MET A 123 3.28 1.56 16.61
C MET A 123 2.03 0.80 17.12
N GLN A 124 2.15 -0.50 17.42
CA GLN A 124 1.04 -1.37 17.85
C GLN A 124 -0.08 -1.53 16.80
N ILE A 125 0.25 -1.34 15.52
CA ILE A 125 -0.64 -1.62 14.39
C ILE A 125 -0.50 -3.10 14.04
N THR A 126 -1.63 -3.81 13.88
CA THR A 126 -1.63 -5.20 13.43
C THR A 126 -1.13 -5.28 11.99
N VAL A 127 -0.23 -6.21 11.69
CA VAL A 127 0.27 -6.44 10.32
C VAL A 127 -0.23 -7.78 9.81
N LEU A 128 -0.86 -7.78 8.63
CA LEU A 128 -1.15 -8.99 7.87
C LEU A 128 0.03 -9.22 6.91
N ASP A 129 0.78 -10.30 7.10
CA ASP A 129 1.98 -10.58 6.30
C ASP A 129 1.63 -11.48 5.09
N PRO A 130 1.81 -10.98 3.85
CA PRO A 130 1.58 -11.75 2.64
C PRO A 130 2.81 -12.57 2.17
N SER A 131 3.95 -12.44 2.86
CA SER A 131 5.24 -13.09 2.49
C SER A 131 5.38 -14.52 3.02
#